data_AF-A0A261XY74-F1
#
_entry.id   AF-A0A261XY74-F1
#
_cell.length_a   1.000
_cell.length_b   1.000
_cell.length_c   1.000
_cell.angle_alpha   90.00
_cell.angle_beta   90.00
_cell.angle_gamma   90.00
#
_symmetry.space_group_name_H-M   'P 1'
#
loop_
_entity.id
_entity.type
_entity.pdbx_description
1 polymer ?
#
loop_
_entity_poly.entity_id
_entity_poly.type
_entity_poly.pdbx_seq_one_letter_code
_entity_poly.pdbx_strand_id
1 'polypeptide(L)'
;MREDAQETNADNSDSTSLAFSFIPSFTNSLLRSPLNAFSFSFSNDLKDAPQVNAYTIQFPSFRLCSISNLLVAYAIPILFLFFPALILPLIFLRSMALVIACTDPNSELGLLRARLQSKDPRLELEYWLQRCSICFDRRLDLCLEFCKDQFCRDCFRRYVEASVSSSWGLTQTKIKCPVCRDVIPQAEWSRYVPRELVQRFERYNRPYMSFGRFCSCGAEVVVCMHAAKYGDDRKCALHQMHEEVAEFLGQIEGTLPMVSSDIADLYQATSTRYRFLIQQGGLRILEFWRSVIPPTVDIISSIGDDACSDVLGRRRNELKQRATLLSRSLAALENRPESWRELQFLHISVFPFASCSNCSSTVCMRCGETPYHDGLDCHEHILEKLEHLDPESEAAVNLRWKLENSKSCPNCSVLINREEGCNKVDCLQCGFKFCWMCRRKWSEKCGFYLCQEQKSGSINGQDFAVDQNKSVDEKPELGVPDIVTIQSRLKPNQREQVAL
;
A
#
# COMPACT_ATOMS: atom_id res chain seq x y z
N MET A 1 16.24 56.94 18.98
CA MET A 1 16.16 57.19 17.52
C MET A 1 15.21 56.11 17.02
N ARG A 2 13.94 56.43 16.72
CA ARG A 2 13.44 57.21 15.57
C ARG A 2 13.75 56.53 14.23
N GLU A 3 12.79 56.29 13.34
CA GLU A 3 11.30 56.40 13.42
C GLU A 3 10.70 55.54 12.28
N ASP A 4 9.37 55.50 12.14
CA ASP A 4 8.64 54.47 11.38
C ASP A 4 8.45 54.71 9.86
N ALA A 5 8.34 53.59 9.12
CA ALA A 5 7.36 53.23 8.07
C ALA A 5 7.07 54.08 6.78
N GLN A 6 6.41 53.36 5.85
CA GLN A 6 5.38 53.77 4.87
C GLN A 6 5.71 54.12 3.40
N GLU A 7 4.62 54.10 2.62
CA GLU A 7 4.49 53.82 1.18
C GLU A 7 4.37 55.07 0.29
N THR A 8 4.62 54.93 -1.02
CA THR A 8 3.94 55.55 -2.21
C THR A 8 4.85 55.39 -3.45
N ASN A 9 4.45 54.89 -4.63
CA ASN A 9 3.36 55.16 -5.60
C ASN A 9 3.74 56.15 -6.73
N ALA A 10 3.15 55.92 -7.93
CA ALA A 10 3.04 56.83 -9.09
C ALA A 10 4.33 57.12 -9.93
N ASP A 11 4.29 57.35 -11.26
CA ASP A 11 3.24 57.09 -12.27
C ASP A 11 3.76 57.16 -13.74
N ASN A 12 2.82 57.01 -14.71
CA ASN A 12 2.90 57.19 -16.19
C ASN A 12 3.48 55.99 -16.99
N SER A 13 2.87 55.44 -18.05
CA SER A 13 1.93 55.94 -19.10
C SER A 13 2.61 56.86 -20.14
N ASP A 14 2.21 56.97 -21.43
CA ASP A 14 1.10 56.45 -22.26
C ASP A 14 1.68 55.96 -23.62
N SER A 15 1.12 55.07 -24.46
CA SER A 15 -0.23 54.84 -25.04
C SER A 15 -0.52 55.61 -26.36
N THR A 16 -1.57 55.18 -27.10
CA THR A 16 -1.90 55.48 -28.53
C THR A 16 -0.97 54.85 -29.59
N SER A 17 -1.36 54.23 -30.72
CA SER A 17 -2.62 53.90 -31.44
C SER A 17 -2.97 54.71 -32.72
N LEU A 18 -3.77 54.06 -33.60
CA LEU A 18 -4.24 54.45 -34.95
C LEU A 18 -3.17 54.41 -36.08
N ALA A 19 -3.33 53.89 -37.32
CA ALA A 19 -4.36 53.15 -38.09
C ALA A 19 -4.85 53.86 -39.40
N PHE A 20 -4.47 53.31 -40.55
CA PHE A 20 -5.09 53.46 -41.90
C PHE A 20 -4.75 52.15 -42.66
N SER A 21 -5.66 51.20 -42.92
CA SER A 21 -6.83 51.18 -43.84
C SER A 21 -6.50 50.81 -45.29
N PHE A 22 -7.11 49.73 -45.83
CA PHE A 22 -8.08 49.78 -46.94
C PHE A 22 -8.66 48.36 -47.23
N ILE A 23 -9.91 48.32 -47.73
CA ILE A 23 -10.65 47.13 -48.22
C ILE A 23 -11.36 47.53 -49.53
N PRO A 24 -11.63 46.61 -50.49
CA PRO A 24 -12.93 45.90 -50.56
C PRO A 24 -12.76 44.35 -50.76
N SER A 25 -13.69 43.44 -50.41
CA SER A 25 -15.16 43.33 -50.60
C SER A 25 -15.55 42.99 -52.06
N PHE A 26 -16.49 42.09 -52.42
CA PHE A 26 -17.38 41.10 -51.73
C PHE A 26 -17.33 39.75 -52.55
N THR A 27 -18.25 38.75 -52.61
CA THR A 27 -19.65 38.52 -52.18
C THR A 27 -19.98 37.00 -52.11
N ASN A 28 -21.14 36.62 -51.55
CA ASN A 28 -21.68 35.23 -51.53
C ASN A 28 -22.09 34.68 -52.92
N SER A 29 -22.02 33.35 -53.13
CA SER A 29 -23.16 32.52 -53.61
C SER A 29 -22.93 31.00 -53.69
N LEU A 30 -23.91 30.26 -53.16
CA LEU A 30 -24.58 29.05 -53.66
C LEU A 30 -23.90 28.03 -54.62
N LEU A 31 -24.05 26.75 -54.25
CA LEU A 31 -24.40 25.59 -55.10
C LEU A 31 -23.70 25.40 -56.48
N ARG A 32 -22.85 24.37 -56.59
CA ARG A 32 -22.93 23.36 -57.68
C ARG A 32 -22.01 22.14 -57.47
N SER A 33 -22.49 20.98 -57.94
CA SER A 33 -21.67 19.83 -58.36
C SER A 33 -21.29 19.99 -59.85
N PRO A 34 -20.24 19.29 -60.33
CA PRO A 34 -20.37 17.92 -60.87
C PRO A 34 -19.29 16.97 -60.29
N LEU A 35 -19.35 15.63 -60.34
CA LEU A 35 -19.66 14.64 -61.39
C LEU A 35 -18.61 14.49 -62.52
N ASN A 36 -18.17 13.23 -62.67
CA ASN A 36 -17.52 12.56 -63.81
C ASN A 36 -15.99 12.64 -64.04
N ALA A 37 -15.42 11.42 -64.15
CA ALA A 37 -14.20 11.03 -64.88
C ALA A 37 -12.83 11.48 -64.27
N PHE A 38 -11.69 10.83 -64.56
CA PHE A 38 -11.37 9.82 -65.58
C PHE A 38 -10.67 8.54 -65.04
N SER A 39 -10.33 7.63 -65.96
CA SER A 39 -9.83 6.27 -65.75
C SER A 39 -8.32 6.15 -65.41
N PHE A 40 -7.92 4.95 -64.98
CA PHE A 40 -6.55 4.49 -64.77
C PHE A 40 -5.56 4.80 -65.92
N SER A 41 -4.28 4.92 -65.56
CA SER A 41 -3.14 4.39 -66.33
C SER A 41 -1.99 4.05 -65.37
N PHE A 42 -1.12 3.11 -65.75
CA PHE A 42 -0.13 2.50 -64.87
C PHE A 42 1.23 2.47 -65.58
N SER A 43 2.31 2.95 -64.95
CA SER A 43 3.70 2.69 -65.40
C SER A 43 4.72 2.96 -64.28
N ASN A 44 5.22 1.84 -63.74
CA ASN A 44 6.60 1.50 -63.44
C ASN A 44 7.66 2.53 -62.97
N ASP A 45 8.38 2.06 -61.94
CA ASP A 45 9.83 2.16 -61.72
C ASP A 45 10.51 3.54 -61.56
N LEU A 46 10.84 3.84 -60.31
CA LEU A 46 12.20 4.25 -59.92
C LEU A 46 12.49 3.89 -58.46
N LYS A 47 13.77 3.76 -58.10
CA LYS A 47 14.25 3.22 -56.81
C LYS A 47 14.83 4.33 -55.90
N ASP A 48 15.23 3.89 -54.71
CA ASP A 48 16.24 4.51 -53.82
C ASP A 48 15.83 5.66 -52.88
N ALA A 49 15.23 5.24 -51.74
CA ALA A 49 15.49 5.74 -50.37
C ALA A 49 15.00 7.16 -49.97
N PRO A 50 14.99 7.50 -48.65
CA PRO A 50 15.20 6.68 -47.45
C PRO A 50 13.92 6.49 -46.59
N GLN A 51 13.98 5.65 -45.55
CA GLN A 51 12.87 5.53 -44.59
C GLN A 51 12.76 6.75 -43.66
N VAL A 52 11.58 7.36 -43.63
CA VAL A 52 11.13 8.22 -42.52
C VAL A 52 10.02 7.47 -41.79
N ASN A 53 10.32 6.90 -40.62
CA ASN A 53 9.33 6.22 -39.77
C ASN A 53 8.45 7.25 -39.05
N ALA A 54 7.51 7.83 -39.79
CA ALA A 54 6.47 8.69 -39.25
C ALA A 54 5.52 7.86 -38.36
N TYR A 55 5.60 8.05 -37.05
CA TYR A 55 4.70 7.44 -36.07
C TYR A 55 3.29 8.03 -36.21
N THR A 56 2.47 7.47 -37.09
CA THR A 56 1.09 7.92 -37.32
C THR A 56 0.22 7.61 -36.10
N ILE A 57 -0.07 8.63 -35.29
CA ILE A 57 -0.98 8.54 -34.14
C ILE A 57 -2.42 8.32 -34.64
N GLN A 58 -2.82 7.05 -34.76
CA GLN A 58 -4.22 6.70 -35.03
C GLN A 58 -5.04 6.80 -33.74
N PHE A 59 -5.86 7.84 -33.64
CA PHE A 59 -6.90 7.95 -32.61
C PHE A 59 -8.04 6.95 -32.94
N PRO A 60 -8.25 5.88 -32.15
CA PRO A 60 -9.19 4.80 -32.55
C PRO A 60 -10.67 5.19 -32.38
N SER A 61 -10.96 6.16 -31.52
CA SER A 61 -12.26 6.40 -30.89
C SER A 61 -13.41 6.81 -31.83
N PHE A 62 -13.14 7.13 -33.09
CA PHE A 62 -14.16 7.56 -34.06
C PHE A 62 -14.62 6.46 -35.04
N ARG A 63 -14.09 5.23 -34.99
CA ARG A 63 -14.49 4.16 -35.93
C ARG A 63 -15.81 3.45 -35.63
N LEU A 64 -16.38 3.59 -34.42
CA LEU A 64 -17.54 2.80 -33.98
C LEU A 64 -18.92 3.46 -34.18
N CYS A 65 -18.97 4.72 -34.61
CA CYS A 65 -20.21 5.36 -35.06
C CYS A 65 -20.01 5.97 -36.44
N SER A 66 -20.53 5.31 -37.49
CA SER A 66 -20.67 5.98 -38.78
C SER A 66 -21.64 7.16 -38.64
N ILE A 67 -21.31 8.28 -39.26
CA ILE A 67 -22.15 9.49 -39.26
C ILE A 67 -23.56 9.15 -39.79
N SER A 68 -23.66 8.20 -40.73
CA SER A 68 -24.91 7.63 -41.25
C SER A 68 -25.79 6.99 -40.16
N ASN A 69 -25.22 6.22 -39.23
CA ASN A 69 -26.00 5.62 -38.14
C ASN A 69 -26.53 6.67 -37.16
N LEU A 70 -25.77 7.75 -36.93
CA LEU A 70 -26.20 8.86 -36.08
C LEU A 70 -27.30 9.69 -36.76
N LEU A 71 -27.13 10.02 -38.04
CA LEU A 71 -28.15 10.71 -38.85
C LEU A 71 -29.45 9.91 -38.93
N VAL A 72 -29.38 8.58 -39.09
CA VAL A 72 -30.56 7.69 -39.07
C VAL A 72 -31.26 7.74 -37.70
N ALA A 73 -30.51 7.74 -36.59
CA ALA A 73 -31.10 7.83 -35.25
C ALA A 73 -31.89 9.14 -35.04
N TYR A 74 -31.36 10.28 -35.52
CA TYR A 74 -32.07 11.58 -35.46
C TYR A 74 -33.18 11.73 -36.50
N ALA A 75 -33.13 11.02 -37.63
CA ALA A 75 -34.17 11.05 -38.67
C ALA A 75 -35.37 10.14 -38.36
N ILE A 76 -35.20 9.06 -37.60
CA ILE A 76 -36.26 8.09 -37.28
C ILE A 76 -37.54 8.74 -36.72
N PRO A 77 -37.51 9.66 -35.73
CA PRO A 77 -38.71 10.31 -35.22
C PRO A 77 -39.47 11.13 -36.28
N ILE A 78 -38.74 11.77 -37.19
CA ILE A 78 -39.31 12.58 -38.27
C ILE A 78 -39.94 11.68 -39.34
N LEU A 79 -39.27 10.58 -39.71
CA LEU A 79 -39.81 9.58 -40.63
C LEU A 79 -41.07 8.89 -40.05
N PHE A 80 -41.15 8.71 -38.73
CA PHE A 80 -42.31 8.13 -38.05
C PHE A 80 -43.55 9.05 -38.11
N LEU A 81 -43.35 10.37 -38.05
CA LEU A 81 -44.44 11.35 -38.13
C LEU A 81 -44.97 11.56 -39.55
N PHE A 82 -44.09 11.56 -40.57
CA PHE A 82 -44.48 11.96 -41.93
C PHE A 82 -44.58 10.82 -42.94
N PHE A 83 -43.82 9.72 -42.80
CA PHE A 83 -43.77 8.64 -43.78
C PHE A 83 -43.68 7.23 -43.16
N PRO A 84 -44.66 6.82 -42.32
CA PRO A 84 -44.62 5.52 -41.61
C PRO A 84 -44.50 4.30 -42.54
N ALA A 85 -45.02 4.38 -43.77
CA ALA A 85 -44.91 3.33 -44.78
C ALA A 85 -43.46 3.02 -45.22
N LEU A 86 -42.50 3.94 -45.04
CA LEU A 86 -41.08 3.73 -45.37
C LEU A 86 -40.28 3.07 -44.24
N ILE A 87 -40.83 2.98 -43.02
CA ILE A 87 -40.12 2.42 -41.86
C ILE A 87 -40.05 0.89 -41.93
N LEU A 88 -41.09 0.18 -42.38
CA LEU A 88 -41.00 -1.26 -42.60
C LEU A 88 -39.91 -1.61 -43.63
N PRO A 89 -39.85 -0.98 -44.83
CA PRO A 89 -38.73 -1.13 -45.75
C PRO A 89 -37.36 -0.84 -45.15
N LEU A 90 -37.21 0.23 -44.35
CA LEU A 90 -35.92 0.55 -43.72
C LEU A 90 -35.50 -0.47 -42.65
N ILE A 91 -36.44 -0.95 -41.83
CA ILE A 91 -36.17 -2.03 -40.85
C ILE A 91 -35.83 -3.32 -41.59
N PHE A 92 -36.57 -3.67 -42.65
CA PHE A 92 -36.32 -4.84 -43.48
C PHE A 92 -34.97 -4.76 -44.19
N LEU A 93 -34.58 -3.59 -44.72
CA LEU A 93 -33.25 -3.39 -45.31
C LEU A 93 -32.13 -3.48 -44.27
N ARG A 94 -32.36 -3.02 -43.03
CA ARG A 94 -31.35 -3.13 -41.95
C ARG A 94 -31.24 -4.54 -41.39
N SER A 95 -32.33 -5.32 -41.33
CA SER A 95 -32.29 -6.74 -40.97
C SER A 95 -31.76 -7.60 -42.12
N MET A 96 -32.06 -7.27 -43.38
CA MET A 96 -31.37 -7.85 -44.55
C MET A 96 -29.87 -7.54 -44.52
N ALA A 97 -29.45 -6.31 -44.20
CA ALA A 97 -28.04 -5.98 -44.05
C ALA A 97 -27.37 -6.78 -42.91
N LEU A 98 -28.08 -7.04 -41.80
CA LEU A 98 -27.61 -7.93 -40.74
C LEU A 98 -27.48 -9.38 -41.22
N VAL A 99 -28.48 -9.90 -41.95
CA VAL A 99 -28.46 -11.25 -42.53
C VAL A 99 -27.31 -11.39 -43.55
N ILE A 100 -27.13 -10.41 -44.42
CA ILE A 100 -26.04 -10.33 -45.40
C ILE A 100 -24.69 -10.29 -44.68
N ALA A 101 -24.51 -9.46 -43.65
CA ALA A 101 -23.30 -9.45 -42.83
C ALA A 101 -23.06 -10.78 -42.08
N CYS A 102 -24.11 -11.51 -41.73
CA CYS A 102 -24.04 -12.87 -41.18
C CYS A 102 -23.76 -13.96 -42.24
N THR A 103 -23.73 -13.63 -43.53
CA THR A 103 -23.43 -14.56 -44.64
C THR A 103 -22.20 -14.16 -45.47
N ASP A 104 -21.76 -12.90 -45.42
CA ASP A 104 -20.50 -12.43 -46.00
C ASP A 104 -19.33 -12.89 -45.11
N PRO A 105 -18.42 -13.76 -45.60
CA PRO A 105 -17.30 -14.27 -44.82
C PRO A 105 -16.25 -13.21 -44.45
N ASN A 106 -16.27 -12.02 -45.09
CA ASN A 106 -15.32 -10.93 -44.81
C ASN A 106 -15.84 -9.92 -43.78
N SER A 107 -17.11 -10.02 -43.37
CA SER A 107 -17.69 -9.17 -42.31
C SER A 107 -17.17 -9.63 -40.94
N GLU A 108 -16.97 -8.70 -39.98
CA GLU A 108 -16.51 -9.07 -38.63
C GLU A 108 -17.49 -10.03 -37.91
N LEU A 109 -18.79 -9.94 -38.24
CA LEU A 109 -19.83 -10.84 -37.72
C LEU A 109 -19.87 -12.19 -38.47
N GLY A 110 -19.55 -12.18 -39.76
CA GLY A 110 -19.43 -13.39 -40.59
C GLY A 110 -18.20 -14.22 -40.22
N LEU A 111 -17.05 -13.58 -39.97
CA LEU A 111 -15.85 -14.18 -39.39
C LEU A 111 -16.13 -14.79 -38.01
N LEU A 112 -16.90 -14.10 -37.16
CA LEU A 112 -17.33 -14.63 -35.86
C LEU A 112 -18.20 -15.88 -36.03
N ARG A 113 -19.16 -15.86 -36.96
CA ARG A 113 -20.05 -16.99 -37.27
C ARG A 113 -19.28 -18.19 -37.81
N ALA A 114 -18.34 -17.97 -38.73
CA ALA A 114 -17.48 -19.01 -39.29
C ALA A 114 -16.56 -19.64 -38.23
N ARG A 115 -15.92 -18.82 -37.38
CA ARG A 115 -15.06 -19.29 -36.28
C ARG A 115 -15.84 -20.12 -35.24
N LEU A 116 -17.09 -19.74 -34.93
CA LEU A 116 -17.97 -20.51 -34.04
C LEU A 116 -18.46 -21.83 -34.65
N GLN A 117 -18.34 -22.02 -35.97
CA GLN A 117 -18.72 -23.27 -36.66
C GLN A 117 -17.50 -24.17 -36.96
N SER A 118 -16.29 -23.61 -37.04
CA SER A 118 -15.06 -24.37 -37.22
C SER A 118 -14.60 -25.04 -35.92
N LYS A 119 -14.65 -26.38 -35.86
CA LYS A 119 -13.97 -27.19 -34.82
C LYS A 119 -12.43 -27.26 -35.03
N ASP A 120 -11.79 -26.14 -35.38
CA ASP A 120 -10.32 -26.05 -35.43
C ASP A 120 -9.80 -25.43 -34.12
N PRO A 121 -9.10 -26.20 -33.26
CA PRO A 121 -8.56 -25.68 -32.01
C PRO A 121 -7.58 -24.51 -32.19
N ARG A 122 -7.02 -24.31 -33.39
CA ARG A 122 -6.09 -23.21 -33.70
C ARG A 122 -6.81 -21.87 -33.74
N LEU A 123 -8.00 -21.81 -34.33
CA LEU A 123 -8.81 -20.59 -34.40
C LEU A 123 -9.40 -20.20 -33.04
N GLU A 124 -9.73 -21.20 -32.22
CA GLU A 124 -10.15 -20.98 -30.83
C GLU A 124 -8.99 -20.48 -29.96
N LEU A 125 -7.81 -21.09 -30.07
CA LEU A 125 -6.60 -20.64 -29.37
C LEU A 125 -6.21 -19.20 -29.79
N GLU A 126 -6.25 -18.88 -31.08
CA GLU A 126 -5.95 -17.53 -31.58
C GLU A 126 -6.94 -16.48 -31.02
N TYR A 127 -8.24 -16.82 -30.93
CA TYR A 127 -9.25 -15.96 -30.31
C TYR A 127 -8.96 -15.65 -28.84
N TRP A 128 -8.52 -16.64 -28.05
CA TRP A 128 -8.15 -16.44 -26.64
C TRP A 128 -6.83 -15.71 -26.47
N LEU A 129 -5.82 -15.97 -27.32
CA LEU A 129 -4.52 -15.27 -27.30
C LEU A 129 -4.64 -13.77 -27.58
N GLN A 130 -5.70 -13.31 -28.25
CA GLN A 130 -5.96 -11.89 -28.52
C GLN A 130 -6.79 -11.19 -27.43
N ARG A 131 -7.14 -11.89 -26.33
CA ARG A 131 -8.01 -11.39 -25.24
C ARG A 131 -7.27 -11.25 -23.91
N CYS A 132 -7.70 -10.31 -23.09
CA CYS A 132 -7.07 -10.00 -21.81
C CYS A 132 -7.25 -11.11 -20.77
N SER A 133 -6.14 -11.67 -20.29
CA SER A 133 -6.05 -12.74 -19.27
C SER A 133 -6.69 -12.43 -17.90
N ILE A 134 -7.15 -11.20 -17.65
CA ILE A 134 -7.83 -10.79 -16.40
C ILE A 134 -9.36 -10.84 -16.53
N CYS A 135 -9.92 -10.61 -17.72
CA CYS A 135 -11.38 -10.59 -17.93
C CYS A 135 -11.88 -11.53 -19.03
N PHE A 136 -10.98 -12.12 -19.80
CA PHE A 136 -11.25 -13.00 -20.96
C PHE A 136 -12.14 -12.37 -22.05
N ASP A 137 -12.41 -11.07 -21.97
CA ASP A 137 -13.29 -10.36 -22.89
C ASP A 137 -12.59 -9.36 -23.82
N ARG A 138 -12.21 -8.19 -23.30
CA ARG A 138 -11.59 -7.12 -24.09
C ARG A 138 -10.30 -7.60 -24.77
N ARG A 139 -10.09 -7.14 -26.01
CA ARG A 139 -8.83 -7.30 -26.75
C ARG A 139 -7.67 -6.61 -26.01
N LEU A 140 -6.46 -7.04 -26.31
CA LEU A 140 -5.22 -6.48 -25.76
C LEU A 140 -4.93 -5.09 -26.34
N ASP A 141 -4.68 -4.10 -25.47
CA ASP A 141 -4.33 -2.72 -25.84
C ASP A 141 -3.24 -2.09 -24.94
N LEU A 142 -2.61 -2.93 -24.12
CA LEU A 142 -1.50 -2.63 -23.22
C LEU A 142 -0.52 -3.82 -23.22
N CYS A 143 0.77 -3.53 -23.28
CA CYS A 143 1.88 -4.49 -23.17
C CYS A 143 2.92 -3.91 -22.20
N LEU A 144 3.45 -4.74 -21.29
CA LEU A 144 4.47 -4.31 -20.33
C LEU A 144 5.87 -4.30 -20.93
N GLU A 145 6.71 -3.34 -20.54
CA GLU A 145 8.02 -3.09 -21.14
C GLU A 145 9.02 -4.21 -20.84
N PHE A 146 8.95 -4.81 -19.65
CA PHE A 146 9.91 -5.83 -19.19
C PHE A 146 9.43 -7.26 -19.49
N CYS A 147 8.39 -7.74 -18.83
CA CYS A 147 7.92 -9.14 -18.97
C CYS A 147 7.11 -9.43 -20.24
N LYS A 148 6.72 -8.41 -21.01
CA LYS A 148 5.89 -8.51 -22.22
C LYS A 148 4.49 -9.10 -22.03
N ASP A 149 4.03 -9.27 -20.79
CA ASP A 149 2.64 -9.60 -20.50
C ASP A 149 1.69 -8.52 -21.03
N GLN A 150 0.53 -8.95 -21.54
CA GLN A 150 -0.43 -8.08 -22.23
C GLN A 150 -1.81 -8.13 -21.57
N PHE A 151 -2.46 -6.97 -21.53
CA PHE A 151 -3.75 -6.77 -20.87
C PHE A 151 -4.63 -5.80 -21.65
N CYS A 152 -5.89 -5.65 -21.22
CA CYS A 152 -6.67 -4.46 -21.55
C CYS A 152 -6.47 -3.38 -20.47
N ARG A 153 -6.43 -2.10 -20.87
CA ARG A 153 -6.18 -0.94 -20.00
C ARG A 153 -7.14 -0.85 -18.83
N ASP A 154 -8.41 -1.19 -19.02
CA ASP A 154 -9.42 -1.17 -17.97
C ASP A 154 -9.10 -2.14 -16.82
N CYS A 155 -8.69 -3.37 -17.16
CA CYS A 155 -8.30 -4.37 -16.16
C CYS A 155 -6.99 -4.01 -15.47
N PHE A 156 -6.00 -3.53 -16.23
CA PHE A 156 -4.73 -3.09 -15.65
C PHE A 156 -4.93 -1.88 -14.71
N ARG A 157 -5.73 -0.90 -15.11
CA ARG A 157 -6.08 0.26 -14.27
C ARG A 157 -6.78 -0.15 -12.99
N ARG A 158 -7.79 -1.02 -13.05
CA ARG A 158 -8.51 -1.52 -11.86
C ARG A 158 -7.61 -2.34 -10.94
N TYR A 159 -6.68 -3.12 -11.50
CA TYR A 159 -5.67 -3.84 -10.73
C TYR A 159 -4.71 -2.88 -10.00
N VAL A 160 -4.19 -1.85 -10.69
CA VAL A 160 -3.35 -0.81 -10.09
C VAL A 160 -4.14 -0.05 -9.01
N GLU A 161 -5.40 0.32 -9.27
CA GLU A 161 -6.25 1.03 -8.33
C GLU A 161 -6.53 0.24 -7.05
N ALA A 162 -6.81 -1.07 -7.14
CA ALA A 162 -6.93 -1.94 -5.99
C ALA A 162 -5.59 -2.09 -5.22
N SER A 163 -4.46 -2.16 -5.95
CA SER A 163 -3.12 -2.25 -5.36
C SER A 163 -2.73 -0.96 -4.63
N VAL A 164 -3.04 0.21 -5.18
CA VAL A 164 -2.80 1.51 -4.54
C VAL A 164 -3.74 1.71 -3.35
N SER A 165 -5.02 1.32 -3.46
CA SER A 165 -6.02 1.49 -2.39
C SER A 165 -5.79 0.55 -1.19
N SER A 166 -5.01 -0.53 -1.36
CA SER A 166 -4.52 -1.39 -0.28
C SER A 166 -3.11 -1.04 0.22
N SER A 167 -2.47 0.00 -0.33
CA SER A 167 -1.07 0.37 -0.03
C SER A 167 -0.87 1.39 1.11
N TRP A 168 -1.92 1.72 1.87
CA TRP A 168 -1.90 2.80 2.88
C TRP A 168 -1.02 2.55 4.13
N GLY A 169 -0.44 1.36 4.29
CA GLY A 169 0.38 0.97 5.44
C GLY A 169 1.85 1.40 5.36
N LEU A 170 2.60 1.23 6.46
CA LEU A 170 4.01 1.64 6.57
C LEU A 170 5.00 0.80 5.73
N THR A 171 4.52 -0.21 5.01
CA THR A 171 5.35 -1.01 4.10
C THR A 171 5.14 -0.55 2.67
N GLN A 172 6.16 0.12 2.13
CA GLN A 172 6.25 0.51 0.72
C GLN A 172 5.93 -0.68 -0.18
N THR A 173 4.76 -0.64 -0.80
CA THR A 173 4.31 -1.67 -1.73
C THR A 173 5.01 -1.48 -3.08
N LYS A 174 5.06 -2.55 -3.85
CA LYS A 174 5.61 -2.57 -5.20
C LYS A 174 4.56 -3.18 -6.10
N ILE A 175 4.10 -2.40 -7.08
CA ILE A 175 3.12 -2.88 -8.08
C ILE A 175 3.80 -3.96 -8.92
N LYS A 176 3.06 -5.03 -9.22
CA LYS A 176 3.58 -6.22 -9.89
C LYS A 176 2.77 -6.54 -11.13
N CYS A 177 3.33 -7.36 -12.02
CA CYS A 177 2.52 -7.98 -13.06
C CYS A 177 1.49 -8.95 -12.43
N PRO A 178 0.20 -8.89 -12.83
CA PRO A 178 -0.81 -9.87 -12.42
C PRO A 178 -0.46 -11.34 -12.75
N VAL A 179 0.38 -11.57 -13.77
CA VAL A 179 0.76 -12.90 -14.26
C VAL A 179 2.13 -13.31 -13.71
N CYS A 180 3.25 -12.78 -14.23
CA CYS A 180 4.60 -13.21 -13.84
C CYS A 180 5.03 -12.77 -12.42
N ARG A 181 4.33 -11.80 -11.81
CA ARG A 181 4.64 -11.20 -10.49
C ARG A 181 5.94 -10.40 -10.39
N ASP A 182 6.60 -10.12 -11.51
CA ASP A 182 7.71 -9.15 -11.58
C ASP A 182 7.26 -7.74 -11.17
N VAL A 183 8.17 -6.93 -10.64
CA VAL A 183 7.87 -5.55 -10.21
C VAL A 183 7.84 -4.61 -11.41
N ILE A 184 6.73 -3.90 -11.58
CA ILE A 184 6.56 -2.90 -12.64
C ILE A 184 7.06 -1.54 -12.13
N PRO A 185 8.01 -0.87 -12.80
CA PRO A 185 8.48 0.45 -12.39
C PRO A 185 7.37 1.52 -12.42
N GLN A 186 7.43 2.49 -11.51
CA GLN A 186 6.45 3.58 -11.46
C GLN A 186 6.41 4.39 -12.76
N ALA A 187 7.56 4.60 -13.40
CA ALA A 187 7.68 5.27 -14.70
C ALA A 187 6.99 4.52 -15.86
N GLU A 188 6.55 3.28 -15.65
CA GLU A 188 5.81 2.47 -16.62
C GLU A 188 4.31 2.45 -16.28
N TRP A 189 3.92 1.94 -15.10
CA TRP A 189 2.49 1.77 -14.79
C TRP A 189 1.71 3.09 -14.67
N SER A 190 2.39 4.19 -14.30
CA SER A 190 1.79 5.54 -14.27
C SER A 190 1.29 6.03 -15.62
N ARG A 191 1.79 5.50 -16.74
CA ARG A 191 1.36 5.86 -18.10
C ARG A 191 -0.05 5.38 -18.45
N TYR A 192 -0.62 4.48 -17.65
CA TYR A 192 -1.90 3.81 -17.93
C TYR A 192 -3.05 4.21 -16.98
N VAL A 193 -2.73 5.00 -15.94
CA VAL A 193 -3.66 5.37 -14.85
C VAL A 193 -3.73 6.89 -14.63
N PRO A 194 -4.78 7.41 -13.95
CA PRO A 194 -4.89 8.85 -13.65
C PRO A 194 -3.78 9.35 -12.71
N ARG A 195 -3.39 10.63 -12.83
CA ARG A 195 -2.31 11.24 -12.01
C ARG A 195 -2.64 11.26 -10.52
N GLU A 196 -3.93 11.37 -10.21
CA GLU A 196 -4.51 11.41 -8.88
C GLU A 196 -4.25 10.08 -8.14
N LEU A 197 -4.21 8.97 -8.88
CA LEU A 197 -3.88 7.65 -8.35
C LEU A 197 -2.37 7.51 -8.10
N VAL A 198 -1.53 8.08 -8.96
CA VAL A 198 -0.06 8.14 -8.77
C VAL A 198 0.27 8.96 -7.51
N GLN A 199 -0.33 10.14 -7.34
CA GLN A 199 -0.15 10.98 -6.15
C GLN A 199 -0.64 10.29 -4.87
N ARG A 200 -1.73 9.51 -4.94
CA ARG A 200 -2.20 8.69 -3.81
C ARG A 200 -1.19 7.61 -3.44
N PHE A 201 -0.64 6.91 -4.43
CA PHE A 201 0.44 5.93 -4.22
C PHE A 201 1.67 6.57 -3.59
N GLU A 202 2.17 7.68 -4.13
CA GLU A 202 3.34 8.40 -3.62
C GLU A 202 3.16 8.88 -2.17
N ARG A 203 1.95 9.35 -1.82
CA ARG A 203 1.61 9.76 -0.44
C ARG A 203 1.68 8.59 0.54
N TYR A 204 1.11 7.45 0.18
CA TYR A 204 1.11 6.26 1.06
C TYR A 204 2.48 5.57 1.12
N ASN A 205 3.24 5.57 0.02
CA ASN A 205 4.47 4.80 -0.14
C ASN A 205 5.75 5.64 0.04
N ARG A 206 5.61 6.83 0.64
CA ARG A 206 6.70 7.74 1.02
C ARG A 206 7.71 7.01 1.91
N PRO A 207 9.04 7.19 1.71
CA PRO A 207 10.02 6.66 2.65
C PRO A 207 9.93 7.39 4.00
N TYR A 208 10.18 6.65 5.09
CA TYR A 208 10.16 7.15 6.47
C TYR A 208 8.78 7.66 6.96
N MET A 209 7.70 6.92 6.66
CA MET A 209 6.37 7.17 7.25
C MET A 209 6.33 6.81 8.73
N SER A 210 6.04 7.80 9.58
CA SER A 210 5.95 7.61 11.03
C SER A 210 4.73 6.77 11.40
N PHE A 211 4.85 5.92 12.41
CA PHE A 211 3.72 5.29 13.06
C PHE A 211 3.07 6.29 14.01
N GLY A 212 1.77 6.48 13.86
CA GLY A 212 0.97 7.43 14.64
C GLY A 212 -0.29 6.83 15.23
N ARG A 213 -0.82 7.51 16.24
CA ARG A 213 -2.15 7.32 16.84
C ARG A 213 -2.82 8.69 16.94
N PHE A 214 -4.15 8.72 16.98
CA PHE A 214 -4.89 9.96 17.23
C PHE A 214 -5.18 10.09 18.72
N CYS A 215 -4.87 11.25 19.29
CA CYS A 215 -5.27 11.63 20.63
C CYS A 215 -6.78 11.97 20.64
N SER A 216 -7.45 11.90 21.81
CA SER A 216 -8.86 12.27 21.96
C SER A 216 -9.21 13.71 21.54
N CYS A 217 -8.21 14.61 21.42
CA CYS A 217 -8.39 15.95 20.85
C CYS A 217 -8.32 16.02 19.31
N GLY A 218 -8.24 14.87 18.61
CA GLY A 218 -8.16 14.77 17.15
C GLY A 218 -6.76 14.96 16.56
N ALA A 219 -5.76 15.37 17.35
CA ALA A 219 -4.39 15.54 16.88
C ALA A 219 -3.68 14.19 16.65
N GLU A 220 -2.89 14.09 15.58
CA GLU A 220 -2.00 12.95 15.33
C GLU A 220 -0.77 13.03 16.26
N VAL A 221 -0.46 11.92 16.92
CA VAL A 221 0.69 11.75 17.81
C VAL A 221 1.60 10.69 17.21
N VAL A 222 2.84 11.06 16.88
CA VAL A 222 3.84 10.18 16.23
C VAL A 222 4.97 9.81 17.18
N VAL A 223 5.47 8.57 17.04
CA VAL A 223 6.48 8.01 17.96
C VAL A 223 7.89 8.51 17.64
N CYS A 224 8.37 8.26 16.42
CA CYS A 224 9.69 8.69 15.97
C CYS A 224 9.55 9.51 14.69
N MET A 225 10.39 10.53 14.54
CA MET A 225 10.54 11.28 13.29
C MET A 225 11.92 10.98 12.70
N HIS A 226 12.03 10.94 11.38
CA HIS A 226 13.34 10.78 10.72
C HIS A 226 14.06 12.13 10.66
N ALA A 227 15.31 12.19 11.10
CA ALA A 227 16.09 13.44 11.14
C ALA A 227 16.69 13.84 9.78
N ALA A 228 16.64 12.96 8.77
CA ALA A 228 17.18 13.21 7.43
C ALA A 228 18.64 13.72 7.39
N LYS A 229 19.46 13.29 8.36
CA LYS A 229 20.90 13.59 8.40
C LYS A 229 21.67 12.57 7.56
N TYR A 230 22.54 13.04 6.68
CA TYR A 230 23.36 12.21 5.79
C TYR A 230 24.85 12.58 5.94
N GLY A 231 25.74 11.87 5.23
CA GLY A 231 27.17 12.19 5.18
C GLY A 231 27.80 12.39 6.57
N ASP A 232 28.47 13.52 6.74
CA ASP A 232 29.15 13.90 7.98
C ASP A 232 28.20 14.42 9.08
N ASP A 233 27.08 15.07 8.74
CA ASP A 233 26.05 15.49 9.72
C ASP A 233 25.55 14.30 10.55
N ARG A 234 25.42 13.13 9.91
CA ARG A 234 25.06 11.88 10.59
C ARG A 234 26.20 11.33 11.45
N LYS A 235 27.47 11.49 11.06
CA LYS A 235 28.62 11.09 11.90
C LYS A 235 28.68 11.96 13.15
N CYS A 236 28.56 13.29 12.99
CA CYS A 236 28.51 14.23 14.12
C CYS A 236 27.33 13.95 15.05
N ALA A 237 26.14 13.68 14.51
CA ALA A 237 24.99 13.33 15.33
C ALA A 237 25.11 11.96 16.01
N LEU A 238 25.78 10.97 15.40
CA LEU A 238 26.10 9.70 16.05
C LEU A 238 27.15 9.85 17.15
N HIS A 239 28.12 10.75 16.98
CA HIS A 239 29.10 11.05 18.03
C HIS A 239 28.44 11.77 19.21
N GLN A 240 27.65 12.82 18.96
CA GLN A 240 26.87 13.50 19.98
C GLN A 240 25.97 12.51 20.74
N MET A 241 25.28 11.61 20.02
CA MET A 241 24.46 10.57 20.64
C MET A 241 25.29 9.63 21.52
N HIS A 242 26.51 9.23 21.12
CA HIS A 242 27.37 8.39 21.96
C HIS A 242 27.80 9.09 23.26
N GLU A 243 28.12 10.39 23.20
CA GLU A 243 28.35 11.21 24.41
C GLU A 243 27.08 11.34 25.27
N GLU A 244 25.90 11.50 24.66
CA GLU A 244 24.60 11.52 25.37
C GLU A 244 24.30 10.17 26.07
N VAL A 245 24.74 9.03 25.50
CA VAL A 245 24.67 7.73 26.20
C VAL A 245 25.66 7.70 27.37
N ALA A 246 26.90 8.18 27.18
CA ALA A 246 27.92 8.18 28.22
C ALA A 246 27.49 9.00 29.44
N GLU A 247 26.98 10.21 29.22
CA GLU A 247 26.45 11.09 30.27
C GLU A 247 25.23 10.48 30.95
N PHE A 248 24.33 9.84 30.19
CA PHE A 248 23.15 9.18 30.76
C PHE A 248 23.51 7.96 31.63
N LEU A 249 24.45 7.12 31.20
CA LEU A 249 24.96 6.01 32.01
C LEU A 249 25.62 6.50 33.30
N GLY A 250 26.41 7.58 33.23
CA GLY A 250 26.95 8.24 34.43
C GLY A 250 25.88 8.84 35.37
N GLN A 251 24.77 9.35 34.83
CA GLN A 251 23.63 9.79 35.64
C GLN A 251 22.97 8.62 36.38
N ILE A 252 22.85 7.45 35.75
CA ILE A 252 22.31 6.24 36.39
C ILE A 252 23.26 5.77 37.49
N GLU A 253 24.57 5.71 37.24
CA GLU A 253 25.58 5.32 38.23
C GLU A 253 25.61 6.25 39.45
N GLY A 254 25.62 7.58 39.23
CA GLY A 254 25.53 8.57 40.30
C GLY A 254 24.20 8.58 41.04
N THR A 255 23.14 7.98 40.46
CA THR A 255 21.86 7.74 41.13
C THR A 255 21.84 6.40 41.88
N LEU A 256 22.58 5.41 41.41
CA LEU A 256 22.54 4.01 41.86
C LEU A 256 23.96 3.40 41.97
N PRO A 257 24.75 3.73 43.00
CA PRO A 257 26.12 3.20 43.14
C PRO A 257 26.21 1.67 43.17
N MET A 258 25.12 0.99 43.54
CA MET A 258 25.01 -0.47 43.63
C MET A 258 25.04 -1.22 42.29
N VAL A 259 24.84 -0.54 41.15
CA VAL A 259 24.90 -1.13 39.78
C VAL A 259 26.07 -0.58 38.95
N SER A 260 27.05 0.05 39.60
CA SER A 260 28.25 0.63 38.95
C SER A 260 28.97 -0.37 38.02
N SER A 261 29.09 -1.65 38.43
CA SER A 261 29.72 -2.69 37.60
C SER A 261 28.96 -2.95 36.29
N ASP A 262 27.64 -3.14 36.37
CA ASP A 262 26.80 -3.41 35.19
C ASP A 262 26.80 -2.22 34.21
N ILE A 263 26.84 -1.00 34.76
CA ILE A 263 26.92 0.23 33.98
C ILE A 263 28.29 0.40 33.31
N ALA A 264 29.38 0.07 34.02
CA ALA A 264 30.73 0.10 33.45
C ALA A 264 30.89 -0.89 32.29
N ASP A 265 30.38 -2.13 32.43
CA ASP A 265 30.38 -3.13 31.37
C ASP A 265 29.47 -2.71 30.19
N LEU A 266 28.28 -2.18 30.46
CA LEU A 266 27.39 -1.64 29.44
C LEU A 266 28.01 -0.44 28.69
N TYR A 267 28.74 0.44 29.39
CA TYR A 267 29.46 1.56 28.79
C TYR A 267 30.62 1.09 27.89
N GLN A 268 31.42 0.10 28.32
CA GLN A 268 32.49 -0.47 27.49
C GLN A 268 31.94 -1.21 26.26
N ALA A 269 30.87 -1.98 26.42
CA ALA A 269 30.19 -2.66 25.33
C ALA A 269 29.59 -1.66 24.32
N THR A 270 28.94 -0.61 24.81
CA THR A 270 28.37 0.49 24.01
C THR A 270 29.45 1.21 23.23
N SER A 271 30.51 1.68 23.90
CA SER A 271 31.61 2.42 23.26
C SER A 271 32.38 1.57 22.25
N THR A 272 32.41 0.24 22.45
CA THR A 272 32.96 -0.70 21.47
C THR A 272 32.06 -0.87 20.25
N ARG A 273 30.75 -1.01 20.44
CA ARG A 273 29.77 -1.10 19.35
C ARG A 273 29.63 0.22 18.58
N TYR A 274 29.80 1.37 19.25
CA TYR A 274 29.87 2.68 18.60
C TYR A 274 31.08 2.79 17.66
N ARG A 275 32.26 2.35 18.11
CA ARG A 275 33.47 2.27 17.25
C ARG A 275 33.24 1.43 15.98
N PHE A 276 32.48 0.34 16.06
CA PHE A 276 32.07 -0.43 14.86
C PHE A 276 31.00 0.27 14.00
N LEU A 277 30.08 1.02 14.61
CA LEU A 277 29.00 1.76 13.92
C LEU A 277 29.53 2.92 13.05
N ILE A 278 30.62 3.57 13.46
CA ILE A 278 31.26 4.67 12.69
C ILE A 278 32.26 4.20 11.63
N GLN A 279 32.70 2.94 11.69
CA GLN A 279 33.57 2.34 10.68
C GLN A 279 32.76 1.92 9.44
N GLN A 280 33.41 1.90 8.27
CA GLN A 280 32.82 1.66 6.94
C GLN A 280 32.36 0.19 6.73
N GLY A 281 31.42 -0.29 7.55
CA GLY A 281 30.77 -1.60 7.41
C GLY A 281 30.44 -2.36 8.69
N GLY A 282 30.70 -1.82 9.88
CA GLY A 282 30.74 -2.63 11.12
C GLY A 282 29.40 -3.00 11.77
N LEU A 283 28.46 -2.05 11.91
CA LEU A 283 27.22 -2.27 12.68
C LEU A 283 26.04 -1.43 12.15
N ARG A 284 24.79 -1.89 12.33
CA ARG A 284 23.57 -1.12 12.04
C ARG A 284 23.09 -0.35 13.27
N ILE A 285 22.36 0.76 13.07
CA ILE A 285 21.71 1.48 14.19
C ILE A 285 20.68 0.57 14.88
N LEU A 286 19.99 -0.28 14.11
CA LEU A 286 19.11 -1.33 14.63
C LEU A 286 19.80 -2.27 15.65
N GLU A 287 21.07 -2.61 15.43
CA GLU A 287 21.86 -3.49 16.30
C GLU A 287 22.44 -2.71 17.48
N PHE A 288 22.89 -1.47 17.26
CA PHE A 288 23.33 -0.56 18.32
C PHE A 288 22.19 -0.22 19.31
N TRP A 289 20.98 0.04 18.81
CA TRP A 289 19.79 0.30 19.62
C TRP A 289 19.47 -0.89 20.54
N ARG A 290 19.45 -2.12 19.98
CA ARG A 290 19.26 -3.37 20.75
C ARG A 290 20.37 -3.63 21.78
N SER A 291 21.53 -3.05 21.54
CA SER A 291 22.72 -3.13 22.39
C SER A 291 22.67 -2.22 23.63
N VAL A 292 21.99 -1.08 23.52
CA VAL A 292 21.97 -0.03 24.54
C VAL A 292 20.63 0.03 25.25
N ILE A 293 19.53 0.19 24.51
CA ILE A 293 18.25 0.60 25.09
C ILE A 293 17.62 -0.45 26.02
N PRO A 294 17.52 -1.74 25.65
CA PRO A 294 16.96 -2.73 26.57
C PRO A 294 17.80 -2.88 27.85
N PRO A 295 19.13 -3.13 27.82
CA PRO A 295 19.94 -3.24 29.05
C PRO A 295 19.85 -2.01 29.96
N THR A 296 19.85 -0.79 29.41
CA THR A 296 19.67 0.43 30.21
C THR A 296 18.29 0.46 30.89
N VAL A 297 17.23 0.02 30.22
CA VAL A 297 15.88 -0.03 30.80
C VAL A 297 15.73 -1.16 31.82
N ASP A 298 16.41 -2.29 31.62
CA ASP A 298 16.45 -3.40 32.58
C ASP A 298 17.12 -2.94 33.90
N ILE A 299 18.24 -2.20 33.81
CA ILE A 299 18.92 -1.57 34.97
C ILE A 299 18.02 -0.52 35.65
N ILE A 300 17.28 0.31 34.89
CA ILE A 300 16.34 1.29 35.47
C ILE A 300 15.13 0.59 36.13
N SER A 301 14.79 -0.63 35.69
CA SER A 301 13.66 -1.41 36.21
C SER A 301 14.03 -2.29 37.40
N SER A 302 15.32 -2.59 37.61
CA SER A 302 15.79 -3.30 38.82
C SER A 302 15.85 -2.41 40.07
N ILE A 303 15.65 -1.09 39.92
CA ILE A 303 15.39 -0.16 41.04
C ILE A 303 14.09 -0.60 41.73
N GLY A 304 14.19 -1.30 42.87
CA GLY A 304 13.03 -1.90 43.55
C GLY A 304 11.90 -0.92 43.88
N ASP A 305 10.67 -1.43 43.92
CA ASP A 305 9.46 -0.71 44.33
C ASP A 305 9.35 -0.58 45.86
N ASP A 306 10.40 -0.01 46.47
CA ASP A 306 10.39 0.38 47.88
C ASP A 306 9.40 1.56 48.07
N ALA A 307 8.15 1.21 48.34
CA ALA A 307 6.98 2.10 48.47
C ALA A 307 7.06 3.15 49.61
N CYS A 308 8.24 3.32 50.21
CA CYS A 308 8.55 4.28 51.27
C CYS A 308 9.29 5.53 50.74
N SER A 309 9.60 5.63 49.43
CA SER A 309 10.38 6.74 48.87
C SER A 309 9.84 7.30 47.54
N ASP A 310 8.99 8.33 47.64
CA ASP A 310 8.56 9.19 46.52
C ASP A 310 9.73 9.81 45.72
N VAL A 311 10.95 9.84 46.28
CA VAL A 311 12.13 10.39 45.63
C VAL A 311 12.73 9.39 44.64
N LEU A 312 12.76 8.09 44.98
CA LEU A 312 13.26 7.05 44.08
C LEU A 312 12.31 6.83 42.91
N GLY A 313 10.99 6.81 43.16
CA GLY A 313 9.98 6.72 42.09
C GLY A 313 10.07 7.87 41.08
N ARG A 314 10.24 9.12 41.55
CA ARG A 314 10.47 10.29 40.68
C ARG A 314 11.74 10.16 39.83
N ARG A 315 12.87 9.81 40.45
CA ARG A 315 14.14 9.58 39.71
C ARG A 315 14.01 8.45 38.68
N ARG A 316 13.35 7.33 39.02
CA ARG A 316 13.10 6.25 38.05
C ARG A 316 12.32 6.75 36.83
N ASN A 317 11.32 7.61 37.03
CA ASN A 317 10.51 8.17 35.95
C ASN A 317 11.29 9.19 35.10
N GLU A 318 12.13 10.03 35.72
CA GLU A 318 13.08 10.91 35.00
C GLU A 318 14.06 10.10 34.12
N LEU A 319 14.63 9.01 34.66
CA LEU A 319 15.52 8.11 33.92
C LEU A 319 14.77 7.39 32.77
N LYS A 320 13.54 6.88 33.01
CA LYS A 320 12.67 6.32 31.95
C LYS A 320 12.39 7.35 30.84
N GLN A 321 12.14 8.61 31.19
CA GLN A 321 11.90 9.68 30.23
C GLN A 321 13.17 9.99 29.40
N ARG A 322 14.35 10.06 30.04
CA ARG A 322 15.63 10.26 29.34
C ARG A 322 15.97 9.09 28.42
N ALA A 323 15.71 7.84 28.84
CA ALA A 323 15.85 6.66 27.98
C ALA A 323 14.88 6.69 26.77
N THR A 324 13.65 7.17 26.96
CA THR A 324 12.66 7.36 25.88
C THR A 324 13.18 8.36 24.84
N LEU A 325 13.72 9.50 25.28
CA LEU A 325 14.29 10.52 24.39
C LEU A 325 15.51 9.98 23.61
N LEU A 326 16.46 9.36 24.31
CA LEU A 326 17.65 8.73 23.69
C LEU A 326 17.25 7.69 22.63
N SER A 327 16.25 6.87 22.94
CA SER A 327 15.71 5.85 22.02
C SER A 327 15.07 6.48 20.77
N ARG A 328 14.41 7.64 20.89
CA ARG A 328 13.90 8.43 19.73
C ARG A 328 15.04 9.05 18.92
N SER A 329 16.05 9.64 19.57
CA SER A 329 17.23 10.20 18.90
C SER A 329 17.99 9.14 18.09
N LEU A 330 18.19 7.95 18.66
CA LEU A 330 18.78 6.80 17.96
C LEU A 330 17.94 6.40 16.73
N ALA A 331 16.63 6.22 16.90
CA ALA A 331 15.76 5.87 15.79
C ALA A 331 15.79 6.91 14.66
N ALA A 332 15.86 8.20 15.00
CA ALA A 332 15.85 9.30 14.02
C ALA A 332 17.06 9.31 13.05
N LEU A 333 18.18 8.66 13.41
CA LEU A 333 19.43 8.63 12.64
C LEU A 333 19.56 7.42 11.67
N GLU A 334 18.56 6.53 11.60
CA GLU A 334 18.59 5.41 10.65
C GLU A 334 18.16 5.85 9.23
N ASN A 335 19.06 5.62 8.27
CA ASN A 335 18.95 6.05 6.86
C ASN A 335 18.52 4.90 5.94
N ARG A 336 17.81 3.91 6.50
CA ARG A 336 17.24 2.78 5.78
C ARG A 336 15.76 2.67 6.14
N PRO A 337 14.80 2.99 5.24
CA PRO A 337 13.38 3.06 5.58
C PRO A 337 12.82 1.80 6.26
N GLU A 338 13.31 0.61 5.88
CA GLU A 338 12.89 -0.67 6.49
C GLU A 338 13.41 -0.84 7.92
N SER A 339 14.69 -0.53 8.17
CA SER A 339 15.30 -0.63 9.51
C SER A 339 14.81 0.50 10.44
N TRP A 340 14.54 1.68 9.89
CA TRP A 340 13.90 2.78 10.59
C TRP A 340 12.46 2.43 11.01
N ARG A 341 11.69 1.77 10.14
CA ARG A 341 10.37 1.20 10.50
C ARG A 341 10.48 0.13 11.59
N GLU A 342 11.47 -0.76 11.53
CA GLU A 342 11.70 -1.76 12.58
C GLU A 342 12.04 -1.09 13.93
N LEU A 343 12.88 -0.05 13.92
CA LEU A 343 13.22 0.76 15.10
C LEU A 343 12.01 1.46 15.74
N GLN A 344 11.02 1.91 14.96
CA GLN A 344 9.78 2.46 15.54
C GLN A 344 9.03 1.44 16.39
N PHE A 345 8.91 0.20 15.93
CA PHE A 345 8.20 -0.85 16.68
C PHE A 345 9.01 -1.41 17.84
N LEU A 346 10.34 -1.44 17.73
CA LEU A 346 11.22 -1.70 18.87
C LEU A 346 11.14 -0.60 19.93
N HIS A 347 11.02 0.67 19.54
CA HIS A 347 10.74 1.75 20.48
C HIS A 347 9.41 1.50 21.22
N ILE A 348 8.32 1.22 20.49
CA ILE A 348 6.98 0.95 21.09
C ILE A 348 6.97 -0.33 21.95
N SER A 349 7.87 -1.29 21.72
CA SER A 349 8.00 -2.48 22.56
C SER A 349 8.60 -2.18 23.94
N VAL A 350 9.35 -1.08 24.10
CA VAL A 350 9.97 -0.67 25.37
C VAL A 350 9.29 0.57 25.98
N PHE A 351 8.94 1.55 25.15
CA PHE A 351 8.27 2.80 25.52
C PHE A 351 6.93 2.91 24.78
N PRO A 352 5.84 2.37 25.35
CA PRO A 352 4.57 2.23 24.65
C PRO A 352 3.72 3.51 24.57
N PHE A 353 4.28 4.69 24.86
CA PHE A 353 3.55 5.96 25.00
C PHE A 353 4.20 7.13 24.24
N ALA A 354 3.41 8.14 23.90
CA ALA A 354 3.90 9.44 23.43
C ALA A 354 2.97 10.58 23.85
N SER A 355 3.51 11.77 24.13
CA SER A 355 2.72 12.94 24.52
C SER A 355 2.15 13.69 23.30
N CYS A 356 0.88 14.10 23.39
CA CYS A 356 0.23 14.93 22.40
C CYS A 356 0.74 16.37 22.44
N SER A 357 1.11 16.94 21.29
CA SER A 357 1.57 18.34 21.17
C SER A 357 0.47 19.39 21.35
N ASN A 358 -0.80 19.00 21.23
CA ASN A 358 -1.94 19.93 21.31
C ASN A 358 -2.54 20.05 22.72
N CYS A 359 -2.57 18.96 23.49
CA CYS A 359 -3.21 18.90 24.81
C CYS A 359 -2.36 18.27 25.92
N SER A 360 -1.08 17.99 25.65
CA SER A 360 -0.09 17.36 26.56
C SER A 360 -0.44 15.95 27.07
N SER A 361 -1.64 15.43 26.85
CA SER A 361 -2.06 14.08 27.22
C SER A 361 -1.17 13.02 26.60
N THR A 362 -0.81 11.99 27.38
CA THR A 362 -0.11 10.80 26.88
C THR A 362 -1.08 9.90 26.13
N VAL A 363 -0.63 9.34 25.01
CA VAL A 363 -1.37 8.37 24.19
C VAL A 363 -0.65 7.03 24.25
N CYS A 364 -1.38 5.94 24.50
CA CYS A 364 -0.85 4.59 24.37
C CYS A 364 -0.65 4.26 22.90
N MET A 365 0.60 4.17 22.44
CA MET A 365 0.91 3.95 21.03
C MET A 365 0.54 2.53 20.58
N ARG A 366 0.44 1.57 21.51
CA ARG A 366 -0.06 0.22 21.23
C ARG A 366 -1.55 0.21 20.88
N CYS A 367 -2.46 0.46 21.83
CA CYS A 367 -3.91 0.38 21.57
C CYS A 367 -4.50 1.66 20.93
N GLY A 368 -3.94 2.84 21.20
CA GLY A 368 -4.46 4.15 20.81
C GLY A 368 -5.23 4.90 21.91
N GLU A 369 -5.40 4.30 23.08
CA GLU A 369 -6.13 4.91 24.21
C GLU A 369 -5.42 6.16 24.76
N THR A 370 -6.20 7.08 25.31
CA THR A 370 -5.76 8.35 25.90
C THR A 370 -6.58 8.60 27.18
N PRO A 371 -5.97 8.76 28.37
CA PRO A 371 -4.53 8.78 28.64
C PRO A 371 -3.85 7.42 28.42
N TYR A 372 -2.51 7.40 28.47
CA TYR A 372 -1.75 6.15 28.57
C TYR A 372 -2.01 5.47 29.93
N HIS A 373 -2.30 4.17 29.89
CA HIS A 373 -2.51 3.32 31.06
C HIS A 373 -1.18 2.72 31.51
N ASP A 374 -0.54 3.31 32.54
CA ASP A 374 0.68 2.72 33.11
C ASP A 374 0.34 1.57 34.06
N GLY A 375 1.24 0.59 34.20
CA GLY A 375 1.04 -0.61 35.03
C GLY A 375 0.08 -1.67 34.48
N LEU A 376 -0.87 -1.32 33.61
CA LEU A 376 -1.81 -2.25 32.96
C LEU A 376 -1.43 -2.56 31.51
N ASP A 377 -1.67 -3.79 31.06
CA ASP A 377 -1.56 -4.17 29.66
C ASP A 377 -2.75 -3.64 28.82
N CYS A 378 -2.60 -3.66 27.49
CA CYS A 378 -3.59 -3.07 26.57
C CYS A 378 -4.92 -3.84 26.48
N HIS A 379 -4.96 -5.08 26.95
CA HIS A 379 -6.14 -5.93 27.01
C HIS A 379 -6.81 -5.79 28.39
N GLU A 380 -6.03 -5.81 29.47
CA GLU A 380 -6.49 -5.53 30.84
C GLU A 380 -7.22 -4.19 30.94
N HIS A 381 -6.62 -3.11 30.43
CA HIS A 381 -7.26 -1.80 30.41
C HIS A 381 -8.54 -1.75 29.55
N ILE A 382 -8.63 -2.57 28.49
CA ILE A 382 -9.86 -2.68 27.68
C ILE A 382 -10.96 -3.48 28.40
N LEU A 383 -10.60 -4.49 29.20
CA LEU A 383 -11.54 -5.21 30.06
C LEU A 383 -12.06 -4.32 31.19
N GLU A 384 -11.18 -3.63 31.91
CA GLU A 384 -11.55 -2.62 32.92
C GLU A 384 -12.51 -1.58 32.34
N LYS A 385 -12.21 -1.06 31.13
CA LYS A 385 -13.06 -0.12 30.41
C LYS A 385 -14.41 -0.72 29.99
N LEU A 386 -14.51 -2.04 29.79
CA LEU A 386 -15.76 -2.75 29.51
C LEU A 386 -16.64 -2.98 30.76
N GLU A 387 -16.05 -3.05 31.94
CA GLU A 387 -16.77 -3.15 33.22
C GLU A 387 -17.37 -1.80 33.65
N HIS A 388 -16.70 -0.69 33.30
CA HIS A 388 -17.17 0.67 33.58
C HIS A 388 -18.16 1.22 32.54
N LEU A 389 -18.46 0.48 31.46
CA LEU A 389 -19.46 0.83 30.46
C LEU A 389 -20.78 0.10 30.74
N ASP A 390 -21.90 0.79 30.48
CA ASP A 390 -23.22 0.16 30.40
C ASP A 390 -23.18 -1.00 29.37
N PRO A 391 -23.51 -2.25 29.76
CA PRO A 391 -23.49 -3.42 28.88
C PRO A 391 -24.37 -3.29 27.63
N GLU A 392 -25.45 -2.51 27.68
CA GLU A 392 -26.35 -2.28 26.53
C GLU A 392 -25.87 -1.14 25.62
N SER A 393 -24.85 -0.38 26.04
CA SER A 393 -24.31 0.72 25.23
C SER A 393 -23.66 0.22 23.94
N GLU A 394 -23.84 0.97 22.84
CA GLU A 394 -23.20 0.70 21.56
C GLU A 394 -21.66 0.59 21.70
N ALA A 395 -21.06 1.35 22.63
CA ALA A 395 -19.65 1.28 22.93
C ALA A 395 -19.23 -0.08 23.52
N ALA A 396 -19.95 -0.59 24.52
CA ALA A 396 -19.68 -1.89 25.13
C ALA A 396 -19.88 -3.03 24.15
N VAL A 397 -20.99 -3.04 23.40
CA VAL A 397 -21.31 -4.09 22.41
C VAL A 397 -20.23 -4.14 21.32
N ASN A 398 -19.87 -2.98 20.74
CA ASN A 398 -18.80 -2.92 19.73
C ASN A 398 -17.44 -3.38 20.28
N LEU A 399 -17.14 -3.09 21.54
CA LEU A 399 -15.84 -3.39 22.14
C LEU A 399 -15.71 -4.87 22.55
N ARG A 400 -16.78 -5.50 23.05
CA ARG A 400 -16.86 -6.96 23.28
C ARG A 400 -16.69 -7.74 21.97
N TRP A 401 -17.49 -7.40 20.96
CA TRP A 401 -17.39 -8.05 19.64
C TRP A 401 -15.98 -7.96 19.03
N LYS A 402 -15.30 -6.83 19.21
CA LYS A 402 -13.90 -6.61 18.77
C LYS A 402 -12.88 -7.47 19.51
N LEU A 403 -13.08 -7.80 20.78
CA LEU A 403 -12.21 -8.73 21.52
C LEU A 403 -12.45 -10.18 21.06
N GLU A 404 -13.71 -10.57 20.97
CA GLU A 404 -14.13 -11.93 20.61
C GLU A 404 -13.73 -12.32 19.18
N ASN A 405 -13.87 -11.38 18.23
CA ASN A 405 -13.75 -11.63 16.79
C ASN A 405 -12.46 -11.06 16.17
N SER A 406 -11.47 -10.61 16.96
CA SER A 406 -10.21 -10.10 16.39
C SER A 406 -8.99 -10.37 17.27
N LYS A 407 -7.84 -10.65 16.63
CA LYS A 407 -6.55 -10.75 17.32
C LYS A 407 -5.68 -9.53 17.00
N SER A 408 -5.03 -8.99 18.03
CA SER A 408 -4.10 -7.87 17.87
C SER A 408 -2.80 -8.28 17.16
N CYS A 409 -2.34 -7.45 16.22
CA CYS A 409 -1.04 -7.66 15.58
C CYS A 409 0.08 -7.60 16.64
N PRO A 410 0.98 -8.60 16.73
CA PRO A 410 2.03 -8.66 17.74
C PRO A 410 3.07 -7.53 17.65
N ASN A 411 3.10 -6.77 16.54
CA ASN A 411 4.10 -5.73 16.27
C ASN A 411 3.54 -4.30 16.36
N CYS A 412 2.25 -4.09 16.07
CA CYS A 412 1.63 -2.75 16.10
C CYS A 412 0.24 -2.70 16.76
N SER A 413 -0.16 -3.78 17.43
CA SER A 413 -1.38 -3.94 18.24
C SER A 413 -2.74 -3.65 17.55
N VAL A 414 -2.78 -3.34 16.26
CA VAL A 414 -4.05 -3.21 15.51
C VAL A 414 -4.83 -4.53 15.58
N LEU A 415 -6.12 -4.44 15.87
CA LEU A 415 -7.02 -5.60 15.81
C LEU A 415 -7.22 -6.02 14.35
N ILE A 416 -7.10 -7.33 14.10
CA ILE A 416 -7.32 -7.97 12.81
C ILE A 416 -8.40 -9.03 13.03
N ASN A 417 -9.53 -8.91 12.34
CA ASN A 417 -10.46 -10.02 12.15
C ASN A 417 -9.90 -10.96 11.07
N ARG A 418 -10.08 -12.28 11.25
CA ARG A 418 -9.80 -13.30 10.24
C ARG A 418 -10.96 -14.29 10.26
N GLU A 419 -11.84 -14.16 9.28
CA GLU A 419 -13.01 -15.03 9.10
C GLU A 419 -12.57 -16.48 8.87
N GLU A 420 -11.88 -16.76 7.75
CA GLU A 420 -11.33 -18.09 7.44
C GLU A 420 -9.96 -17.99 6.73
N GLY A 421 -9.23 -19.10 6.67
CA GLY A 421 -8.09 -19.31 5.80
C GLY A 421 -6.73 -19.37 6.49
N CYS A 422 -5.70 -18.89 5.78
CA CYS A 422 -4.31 -19.15 6.10
C CYS A 422 -3.87 -18.61 7.47
N ASN A 423 -3.00 -19.35 8.16
CA ASN A 423 -2.35 -18.90 9.40
C ASN A 423 -1.32 -17.78 9.17
N LYS A 424 -0.89 -17.53 7.93
CA LYS A 424 0.07 -16.49 7.58
C LYS A 424 -0.64 -15.14 7.42
N VAL A 425 -0.51 -14.29 8.42
CA VAL A 425 -1.07 -12.94 8.40
C VAL A 425 0.03 -11.92 8.07
N ASP A 426 -0.12 -11.26 6.93
CA ASP A 426 0.66 -10.09 6.53
C ASP A 426 -0.10 -8.83 6.99
N CYS A 427 0.33 -8.20 8.10
CA CYS A 427 -0.40 -7.07 8.69
C CYS A 427 -0.37 -5.83 7.79
N LEU A 428 -1.54 -5.33 7.37
CA LEU A 428 -1.64 -4.15 6.49
C LEU A 428 -1.05 -2.87 7.10
N GLN A 429 -1.21 -2.64 8.41
CA GLN A 429 -0.69 -1.43 9.09
C GLN A 429 0.84 -1.35 9.06
N CYS A 430 1.54 -2.38 9.56
CA CYS A 430 2.99 -2.34 9.78
C CYS A 430 3.81 -3.21 8.81
N GLY A 431 3.17 -4.08 8.03
CA GLY A 431 3.80 -5.10 7.17
C GLY A 431 4.39 -6.30 7.90
N PHE A 432 4.25 -6.39 9.23
CA PHE A 432 4.76 -7.53 9.99
C PHE A 432 4.02 -8.82 9.59
N LYS A 433 4.80 -9.87 9.30
CA LYS A 433 4.31 -11.18 8.87
C LYS A 433 4.35 -12.14 10.05
N PHE A 434 3.22 -12.66 10.48
CA PHE A 434 3.10 -13.47 11.70
C PHE A 434 2.16 -14.67 11.54
N CYS A 435 2.28 -15.63 12.46
CA CYS A 435 1.35 -16.76 12.55
C CYS A 435 0.15 -16.39 13.42
N TRP A 436 -1.07 -16.58 12.90
CA TRP A 436 -2.34 -16.36 13.60
C TRP A 436 -2.49 -17.18 14.90
N MET A 437 -1.90 -18.38 14.92
CA MET A 437 -1.99 -19.31 16.05
C MET A 437 -0.98 -18.96 17.15
N CYS A 438 0.32 -19.06 16.87
CA CYS A 438 1.37 -18.86 17.89
C CYS A 438 1.83 -17.40 18.07
N ARG A 439 1.20 -16.43 17.37
CA ARG A 439 1.46 -14.96 17.41
C ARG A 439 2.91 -14.53 17.08
N ARG A 440 3.85 -15.45 16.85
CA ARG A 440 5.26 -15.18 16.50
C ARG A 440 5.45 -14.79 15.03
N LYS A 441 6.61 -14.20 14.73
CA LYS A 441 7.09 -13.90 13.36
C LYS A 441 6.96 -15.14 12.47
N TRP A 442 6.47 -14.96 11.25
CA TRP A 442 6.25 -16.06 10.32
C TRP A 442 7.55 -16.84 10.02
N SER A 443 7.44 -18.17 10.07
CA SER A 443 8.48 -19.12 9.70
C SER A 443 7.80 -20.37 9.11
N GLU A 444 8.54 -21.19 8.36
CA GLU A 444 8.01 -22.41 7.73
C GLU A 444 7.42 -23.39 8.77
N LYS A 445 8.05 -23.51 9.95
CA LYS A 445 7.52 -24.24 11.12
C LYS A 445 6.09 -23.88 11.54
N CYS A 446 5.62 -22.68 11.19
CA CYS A 446 4.29 -22.22 11.56
C CYS A 446 3.17 -22.81 10.71
N GLY A 447 3.48 -23.37 9.53
CA GLY A 447 2.59 -24.06 8.60
C GLY A 447 1.40 -23.23 8.10
N PHE A 448 1.16 -23.22 6.78
CA PHE A 448 0.07 -22.41 6.19
C PHE A 448 -1.32 -22.68 6.82
N TYR A 449 -1.52 -23.88 7.39
CA TYR A 449 -2.77 -24.27 8.06
C TYR A 449 -2.56 -24.98 9.42
N LEU A 450 -1.39 -25.60 9.67
CA LEU A 450 -1.10 -26.31 10.94
C LEU A 450 0.14 -25.75 11.63
N CYS A 451 -0.03 -25.16 12.82
CA CYS A 451 1.07 -24.59 13.60
C CYS A 451 1.70 -25.63 14.54
N GLN A 452 2.89 -26.14 14.17
CA GLN A 452 3.60 -27.17 14.92
C GLN A 452 3.92 -26.73 16.36
N GLU A 453 4.23 -25.44 16.53
CA GLU A 453 4.63 -24.77 17.77
C GLU A 453 3.54 -24.74 18.86
N GLN A 454 2.28 -25.07 18.56
CA GLN A 454 1.23 -25.18 19.59
C GLN A 454 1.24 -26.52 20.34
N LYS A 455 2.01 -27.52 19.87
CA LYS A 455 2.10 -28.84 20.53
C LYS A 455 3.09 -28.91 21.69
N SER A 456 3.79 -27.82 22.00
CA SER A 456 5.01 -27.84 22.83
C SER A 456 5.16 -26.66 23.80
N GLY A 457 4.08 -25.97 24.18
CA GLY A 457 4.17 -24.84 25.11
C GLY A 457 2.86 -24.47 25.79
N SER A 458 2.77 -24.75 27.10
CA SER A 458 1.90 -24.00 28.01
C SER A 458 2.66 -22.77 28.49
N ILE A 459 2.13 -21.57 28.22
CA ILE A 459 2.67 -20.30 28.72
C ILE A 459 1.50 -19.36 29.04
N ASN A 460 1.42 -18.93 30.30
CA ASN A 460 0.67 -17.78 30.82
C ASN A 460 -0.84 -17.70 30.53
N GLY A 461 -1.62 -18.51 31.24
CA GLY A 461 -2.77 -18.02 32.04
C GLY A 461 -4.04 -17.52 31.32
N GLN A 462 -4.06 -17.41 30.00
CA GLN A 462 -5.30 -17.22 29.23
C GLN A 462 -5.71 -18.55 28.60
N ASP A 463 -6.79 -19.13 29.09
CA ASP A 463 -7.38 -20.38 28.58
C ASP A 463 -8.01 -20.18 27.20
N PHE A 464 -7.16 -20.09 26.18
CA PHE A 464 -7.55 -20.43 24.83
C PHE A 464 -7.82 -21.93 24.79
N ALA A 465 -9.07 -22.30 25.06
CA ALA A 465 -9.59 -23.64 24.92
C ALA A 465 -9.39 -24.13 23.47
N VAL A 466 -8.26 -24.81 23.25
CA VAL A 466 -8.08 -25.67 22.09
C VAL A 466 -9.09 -26.80 22.26
N ASP A 467 -10.16 -26.76 21.48
CA ASP A 467 -11.12 -27.87 21.45
C ASP A 467 -10.44 -29.11 20.84
N GLN A 468 -9.93 -29.97 21.73
CA GLN A 468 -9.25 -31.21 21.36
C GLN A 468 -10.23 -32.28 20.84
N ASN A 469 -11.55 -32.00 20.81
CA ASN A 469 -12.58 -32.87 20.26
C ASN A 469 -12.98 -32.53 18.81
N LYS A 470 -12.30 -31.60 18.12
CA LYS A 470 -12.44 -31.46 16.66
C LYS A 470 -12.01 -32.77 15.97
N SER A 471 -13.02 -33.53 15.56
CA SER A 471 -12.88 -34.91 15.10
C SER A 471 -12.26 -34.99 13.70
N VAL A 472 -11.91 -36.21 13.29
CA VAL A 472 -11.35 -36.51 11.96
C VAL A 472 -12.33 -36.19 10.81
N ASP A 473 -13.60 -35.95 11.13
CA ASP A 473 -14.68 -35.69 10.18
C ASP A 473 -15.02 -34.19 9.98
N GLU A 474 -14.30 -33.26 10.64
CA GLU A 474 -14.48 -31.84 10.36
C GLU A 474 -13.98 -31.48 8.95
N LYS A 475 -14.91 -31.07 8.10
CA LYS A 475 -14.64 -30.47 6.79
C LYS A 475 -13.77 -29.21 6.96
N PRO A 476 -12.68 -29.05 6.18
CA PRO A 476 -11.82 -27.87 6.30
C PRO A 476 -12.55 -26.57 5.92
N GLU A 477 -12.02 -25.46 6.46
CA GLU A 477 -12.38 -24.08 6.10
C GLU A 477 -12.43 -23.87 4.56
N LEU A 478 -13.29 -23.00 4.08
CA LEU A 478 -13.57 -22.77 2.66
C LEU A 478 -12.33 -22.25 1.92
N GLY A 479 -11.81 -23.08 1.00
CA GLY A 479 -10.58 -22.81 0.25
C GLY A 479 -9.31 -23.31 0.93
N VAL A 480 -9.40 -23.90 2.14
CA VAL A 480 -8.33 -24.68 2.75
C VAL A 480 -8.38 -26.11 2.17
N PRO A 481 -7.27 -26.62 1.59
CA PRO A 481 -7.21 -28.01 1.16
C PRO A 481 -7.33 -28.96 2.35
N ASP A 482 -8.02 -30.08 2.18
CA ASP A 482 -8.08 -31.14 3.20
C ASP A 482 -6.71 -31.84 3.31
N ILE A 483 -5.86 -31.34 4.21
CA ILE A 483 -4.52 -31.86 4.45
C ILE A 483 -4.55 -33.30 4.99
N VAL A 484 -5.58 -33.69 5.74
CA VAL A 484 -5.68 -35.04 6.32
C VAL A 484 -6.03 -36.06 5.22
N THR A 485 -6.99 -35.73 4.35
CA THR A 485 -7.30 -36.52 3.15
C THR A 485 -6.15 -36.51 2.13
N ILE A 486 -5.36 -35.43 2.03
CA ILE A 486 -4.17 -35.40 1.17
C ILE A 486 -3.06 -36.29 1.75
N GLN A 487 -2.69 -36.12 3.02
CA GLN A 487 -1.59 -36.86 3.66
C GLN A 487 -1.87 -38.36 3.82
N SER A 488 -3.13 -38.75 4.06
CA SER A 488 -3.53 -40.17 4.06
C SER A 488 -3.32 -40.83 2.69
N ARG A 489 -3.58 -40.10 1.59
CA ARG A 489 -3.35 -40.56 0.20
C ARG A 489 -1.87 -40.59 -0.23
N LEU A 490 -0.98 -39.87 0.47
CA LEU A 490 0.46 -39.90 0.20
C LEU A 490 1.11 -41.19 0.70
N LYS A 491 1.97 -41.80 -0.12
CA LYS A 491 2.85 -42.91 0.28
C LYS A 491 3.85 -42.45 1.36
N PRO A 492 4.38 -43.34 2.22
CA PRO A 492 5.25 -42.94 3.34
C PRO A 492 6.37 -41.96 2.94
N ASN A 493 7.16 -42.30 1.91
CA ASN A 493 8.28 -41.52 1.40
C ASN A 493 7.89 -40.15 0.76
N GLN A 494 6.60 -39.81 0.69
CA GLN A 494 6.10 -38.53 0.16
C GLN A 494 5.50 -37.64 1.26
N ARG A 495 5.28 -38.17 2.48
CA ARG A 495 4.62 -37.42 3.57
C ARG A 495 5.51 -36.30 4.13
N GLU A 496 6.81 -36.51 4.15
CA GLU A 496 7.80 -35.52 4.62
C GLU A 496 7.90 -34.30 3.69
N GLN A 497 7.63 -34.46 2.39
CA GLN A 497 7.73 -33.38 1.39
C GLN A 497 6.51 -32.45 1.35
N VAL A 498 5.42 -32.79 2.04
CA VAL A 498 4.14 -32.03 2.04
C VAL A 498 3.82 -31.49 3.46
N ALA A 499 4.85 -31.39 4.30
CA ALA A 499 4.77 -30.90 5.69
C ALA A 499 5.53 -29.58 5.93
N LEU A 500 5.91 -28.87 4.85
CA LEU A 500 6.66 -27.62 4.80
C LEU A 500 5.82 -26.49 4.19
#